data_AF-A0A7W1P3P5-F1
#
_entry.id   AF-A0A7W1P3P5-F1
#
_cell.length_a   1.000
_cell.length_b   1.000
_cell.length_c   1.000
_cell.angle_alpha   90.00
_cell.angle_beta   90.00
_cell.angle_gamma   90.00
#
_symmetry.space_group_name_H-M   'P 1'
#
loop_
_entity.id
_entity.type
_entity.pdbx_description
1 polymer ?
#
loop_
_entity_poly.entity_id
_entity_poly.type
_entity_poly.pdbx_seq_one_letter_code
_entity_poly.pdbx_strand_id
1 'polypeptide(L)'
;MSKSATAMPKEFARLLLAYEEVSGKSANGKDSVAFRVCDNLRGPLGKLMGMEGFRSLLLRAQVLSCAEVPWLCELRVKVDGSLDGLEELEAGLDARAISEGEVVLVGQLLGLLVIFIGPALTLRLLHDIWPRWTIEVSE
;
A
#
# COMPACT_ATOMS: atom_id res chain seq x y z
N MET A 1 -7.48 5.43 -22.44
CA MET A 1 -6.44 5.65 -21.43
C MET A 1 -5.95 4.30 -20.94
N SER A 2 -4.64 4.09 -21.03
CA SER A 2 -4.00 2.79 -21.23
C SER A 2 -4.01 1.89 -20.00
N LYS A 3 -4.45 0.64 -20.18
CA LYS A 3 -4.39 -0.49 -19.23
C LYS A 3 -2.98 -0.76 -18.67
N SER A 4 -1.94 -0.23 -19.32
CA SER A 4 -0.52 -0.40 -18.95
C SER A 4 -0.06 0.46 -17.76
N ALA A 5 -0.68 1.63 -17.51
CA ALA A 5 -0.21 2.53 -16.46
C ALA A 5 -0.55 2.01 -15.03
N THR A 6 -1.61 1.21 -14.91
CA THR A 6 -2.05 0.59 -13.64
C THR A 6 -1.53 -0.83 -13.43
N ALA A 7 -0.96 -1.48 -14.45
CA ALA A 7 -0.40 -2.83 -14.32
C ALA A 7 0.93 -2.85 -13.57
N MET A 8 1.82 -1.88 -13.87
CA MET A 8 3.13 -1.75 -13.22
C MET A 8 3.03 -1.52 -11.70
N PRO A 9 2.17 -0.60 -11.18
CA PRO A 9 2.05 -0.39 -9.73
C PRO A 9 1.51 -1.61 -8.97
N LYS A 10 0.62 -2.41 -9.57
CA LYS A 10 0.06 -3.61 -8.93
C LYS A 10 1.09 -4.73 -8.83
N GLU A 11 1.91 -4.92 -9.85
CA GLU A 11 2.97 -5.94 -9.80
C GLU A 11 4.03 -5.56 -8.76
N PHE A 12 4.44 -4.29 -8.74
CA PHE A 12 5.30 -3.76 -7.68
C PHE A 12 4.70 -3.93 -6.29
N ALA A 13 3.40 -3.68 -6.13
CA ALA A 13 2.70 -3.90 -4.86
C ALA A 13 2.75 -5.36 -4.43
N ARG A 14 2.54 -6.32 -5.34
CA ARG A 14 2.67 -7.76 -5.03
C ARG A 14 4.07 -8.11 -4.55
N LEU A 15 5.10 -7.67 -5.26
CA LEU A 15 6.50 -7.94 -4.91
C LEU A 15 6.87 -7.34 -3.55
N LEU A 16 6.42 -6.11 -3.28
CA LEU A 16 6.66 -5.44 -2.01
C LEU A 16 5.94 -6.14 -0.85
N LEU A 17 4.67 -6.50 -1.04
CA LEU A 17 3.89 -7.22 -0.03
C LEU A 17 4.49 -8.61 0.26
N ALA A 18 4.92 -9.35 -0.76
CA ALA A 18 5.60 -10.63 -0.58
C ALA A 18 6.91 -10.47 0.20
N TYR A 19 7.68 -9.42 -0.08
CA TYR A 19 8.89 -9.10 0.68
C TYR A 19 8.58 -8.76 2.15
N GLU A 20 7.58 -7.91 2.38
CA GLU A 20 7.19 -7.46 3.72
C GLU A 20 6.60 -8.61 4.56
N GLU A 21 5.96 -9.58 3.92
CA GLU A 21 5.46 -10.77 4.60
C GLU A 21 6.60 -11.67 5.08
N VAL A 22 7.63 -11.88 4.25
CA VAL A 22 8.80 -12.69 4.62
C VAL A 22 9.72 -11.96 5.61
N SER A 23 9.89 -10.64 5.45
CA SER A 23 10.77 -9.83 6.29
C SER A 23 10.12 -9.38 7.60
N GLY A 24 8.79 -9.44 7.69
CA GLY A 24 8.01 -8.97 8.83
C GLY A 24 8.29 -9.79 10.09
N LYS A 25 8.97 -9.20 11.08
CA LYS A 25 8.97 -9.69 12.46
C LYS A 25 7.68 -9.26 13.15
N SER A 26 6.52 -9.76 12.72
CA SER A 26 5.33 -9.50 13.53
C SER A 26 5.36 -10.40 14.77
N ALA A 27 5.29 -9.79 15.95
CA ALA A 27 5.08 -10.51 17.21
C ALA A 27 3.65 -11.08 17.31
N ASN A 28 2.75 -10.69 16.41
CA ASN A 28 1.36 -11.15 16.36
C ASN A 28 0.95 -11.32 14.89
N GLY A 29 0.89 -12.57 14.41
CA GLY A 29 0.65 -12.91 12.99
C GLY A 29 -0.76 -12.63 12.46
N LYS A 30 -1.37 -11.51 12.87
CA LYS A 30 -2.71 -11.05 12.46
C LYS A 30 -2.69 -9.67 11.80
N ASP A 31 -1.56 -8.97 11.80
CA ASP A 31 -1.50 -7.63 11.23
C ASP A 31 -1.42 -7.72 9.69
N SER A 32 -2.30 -7.02 8.99
CA SER A 32 -2.26 -6.92 7.52
C SER A 32 -0.90 -6.43 7.00
N VAL A 33 -0.43 -7.05 5.91
CA VAL A 33 0.83 -6.69 5.24
C VAL A 33 0.71 -5.31 4.62
N ALA A 34 -0.43 -4.99 4.00
CA ALA A 34 -0.67 -3.66 3.45
C ALA A 34 -0.67 -2.58 4.52
N PHE A 35 -1.18 -2.88 5.73
CA PHE A 35 -1.18 -1.93 6.84
C PHE A 35 0.26 -1.64 7.28
N ARG A 36 1.11 -2.67 7.42
CA ARG A 36 2.55 -2.48 7.69
C ARG A 36 3.25 -1.65 6.62
N VAL A 37 2.96 -1.89 5.33
CA VAL A 37 3.51 -1.07 4.24
C VAL A 37 3.08 0.39 4.36
N CYS A 38 1.80 0.66 4.61
CA CYS A 38 1.29 2.02 4.79
C CYS A 38 1.91 2.71 6.02
N ASP A 39 2.10 1.96 7.11
CA ASP A 39 2.76 2.42 8.33
C ASP A 39 4.23 2.77 8.10
N ASN A 40 4.97 1.93 7.37
CA ASN A 40 6.36 2.19 7.00
C ASN A 40 6.49 3.45 6.11
N LEU A 41 5.50 3.72 5.26
CA LEU A 41 5.44 4.92 4.42
C LEU A 41 5.06 6.19 5.19
N ARG A 42 4.32 6.08 6.31
CA ARG A 42 3.79 7.21 7.08
C ARG A 42 4.88 8.19 7.50
N GLY A 43 5.99 7.72 8.06
CA GLY A 43 7.06 8.58 8.56
C GLY A 43 7.74 9.38 7.44
N PRO A 44 8.28 8.71 6.41
CA PRO A 44 8.91 9.38 5.27
C PRO A 44 7.96 10.30 4.49
N LEU A 45 6.73 9.85 4.19
CA LEU A 45 5.75 10.69 3.48
C LEU A 45 5.26 11.84 4.35
N GLY A 46 5.07 11.63 5.66
CA GLY A 46 4.74 12.69 6.61
C GLY A 46 5.81 13.79 6.64
N LYS A 47 7.10 13.45 6.47
CA LYS A 47 8.17 14.45 6.32
C LYS A 47 8.15 15.16 4.97
N LEU A 48 7.80 14.45 3.89
CA LEU A 48 7.82 14.99 2.53
C LEU A 48 6.64 15.93 2.24
N MET A 49 5.43 15.58 2.69
CA MET A 49 4.18 16.28 2.35
C MET A 49 3.30 16.64 3.56
N GLY A 50 3.78 16.42 4.79
CA GLY A 50 2.99 16.58 6.01
C GLY A 50 2.06 15.41 6.27
N MET A 51 1.60 15.27 7.51
CA MET A 51 0.69 14.18 7.90
C MET A 51 -0.66 14.28 7.19
N GLU A 52 -1.23 15.47 7.08
CA GLU A 52 -2.48 15.70 6.35
C GLU A 52 -2.34 15.38 4.85
N GLY A 53 -1.17 15.64 4.27
CA GLY A 53 -0.87 15.29 2.88
C GLY A 53 -0.83 13.77 2.69
N PHE A 54 -0.11 13.07 3.57
CA PHE A 54 -0.05 11.61 3.57
C PHE A 54 -1.44 10.99 3.76
N ARG A 55 -2.20 11.49 4.74
CA ARG A 55 -3.57 11.04 5.01
C ARG A 55 -4.48 11.26 3.79
N SER A 56 -4.41 12.42 3.15
CA SER A 56 -5.18 12.73 1.94
C SER A 56 -4.81 11.81 0.78
N LEU A 57 -3.52 11.48 0.63
CA LEU A 57 -3.03 10.53 -0.35
C LEU A 57 -3.60 9.12 -0.10
N LEU A 58 -3.57 8.66 1.16
CA LEU A 58 -4.06 7.33 1.53
C LEU A 58 -5.59 7.22 1.36
N LEU A 59 -6.35 8.24 1.77
CA LEU A 59 -7.79 8.34 1.49
C LEU A 59 -8.07 8.28 -0.01
N ARG A 60 -7.27 8.98 -0.83
CA ARG A 60 -7.43 8.95 -2.28
C ARG A 60 -7.15 7.56 -2.85
N ALA A 61 -6.11 6.88 -2.35
CA ALA A 61 -5.78 5.51 -2.75
C ALA A 61 -6.91 4.54 -2.40
N GLN A 62 -7.47 4.66 -1.19
CA GLN A 62 -8.62 3.87 -0.73
C GLN A 62 -9.84 4.06 -1.63
N VAL A 63 -10.19 5.30 -1.96
CA VAL A 63 -11.33 5.58 -2.86
C VAL A 63 -11.12 4.95 -4.24
N LEU A 64 -9.90 4.95 -4.77
CA LEU A 64 -9.60 4.28 -6.03
C LEU A 64 -9.69 2.76 -5.90
N SER A 65 -9.21 2.20 -4.80
CA SER A 65 -9.21 0.77 -4.59
C SER A 65 -10.62 0.21 -4.41
N CYS A 66 -11.55 0.98 -3.84
CA CYS A 66 -12.96 0.59 -3.74
C CYS A 66 -13.63 0.30 -5.08
N ALA A 67 -13.18 0.95 -6.17
CA ALA A 67 -13.74 0.72 -7.49
C ALA A 67 -13.42 -0.70 -8.02
N GLU A 68 -12.40 -1.34 -7.45
CA GLU A 68 -11.97 -2.69 -7.84
C GLU A 68 -12.32 -3.72 -6.77
N VAL A 69 -12.20 -3.36 -5.49
CA VAL A 69 -12.41 -4.23 -4.34
C VAL A 69 -13.31 -3.49 -3.33
N PRO A 70 -14.64 -3.70 -3.38
CA PRO A 70 -15.60 -2.86 -2.64
C PRO A 70 -15.41 -2.82 -1.12
N TRP A 71 -14.98 -3.92 -0.49
CA TRP A 71 -14.82 -3.97 0.97
C TRP A 71 -13.75 -3.00 1.49
N LEU A 72 -12.80 -2.57 0.65
CA LEU A 72 -11.78 -1.59 1.03
C LEU A 72 -12.38 -0.23 1.42
N CYS A 73 -13.63 0.06 1.03
CA CYS A 73 -14.32 1.28 1.44
C CYS A 73 -14.72 1.28 2.91
N GLU A 74 -14.76 0.11 3.56
CA GLU A 74 -15.12 -0.02 4.97
C GLU A 74 -13.91 0.20 5.89
N LEU A 75 -12.68 0.18 5.34
CA LEU A 75 -11.48 0.55 6.07
C LEU A 75 -11.53 2.01 6.54
N ARG A 76 -10.86 2.30 7.66
CA ARG A 76 -10.81 3.64 8.25
C ARG A 76 -9.39 4.16 8.19
N VAL A 77 -9.22 5.35 7.60
CA VAL A 77 -7.96 6.12 7.69
C VAL A 77 -8.06 7.09 8.87
N LYS A 78 -7.33 6.80 9.96
CA LYS A 78 -7.25 7.63 11.16
C LYS A 78 -6.56 8.97 10.89
N VAL A 79 -6.65 9.88 11.85
CA VAL A 79 -6.05 11.23 11.76
C VAL A 79 -4.53 11.18 11.63
N ASP A 80 -3.90 10.19 12.25
CA ASP A 80 -2.46 9.93 12.15
C ASP A 80 -2.06 9.14 10.88
N GLY A 81 -3.00 8.88 9.98
CA GLY A 81 -2.78 8.11 8.75
C GLY A 81 -2.58 6.62 8.99
N SER A 82 -2.98 6.06 10.14
CA SER A 82 -3.08 4.61 10.32
C SER A 82 -4.38 4.04 9.78
N LEU A 83 -4.28 2.82 9.27
CA LEU A 83 -5.42 2.04 8.80
C LEU A 83 -5.99 1.23 9.96
N ASP A 84 -7.30 1.03 9.93
CA ASP A 84 -8.08 0.29 10.93
C ASP A 84 -9.34 -0.24 10.25
N GLY A 85 -10.05 -1.17 10.88
CA GLY A 85 -11.32 -1.70 10.38
C GLY A 85 -11.20 -3.03 9.65
N LEU A 86 -10.01 -3.65 9.59
CA LEU A 86 -9.84 -4.92 8.88
C LEU A 86 -10.30 -6.10 9.73
N GLU A 87 -10.02 -6.06 11.02
CA GLU A 87 -10.37 -7.11 11.98
C GLU A 87 -11.89 -7.38 12.03
N GLU A 88 -12.71 -6.34 11.84
CA GLU A 88 -14.16 -6.48 11.74
C GLU A 88 -14.62 -7.13 10.43
N LEU A 89 -13.82 -7.02 9.36
CA LEU A 89 -14.12 -7.56 8.02
C LEU A 89 -13.59 -8.98 7.83
N GLU A 90 -12.48 -9.33 8.50
CA GLU A 90 -11.82 -10.64 8.39
C GLU A 90 -12.76 -11.81 8.67
N ALA A 91 -13.76 -11.64 9.54
CA ALA A 91 -14.73 -12.69 9.84
C ALA A 91 -15.60 -13.10 8.63
N GLY A 92 -15.73 -12.23 7.63
CA GLY A 92 -16.53 -12.45 6.42
C GLY A 92 -15.74 -12.58 5.12
N LEU A 93 -14.41 -12.41 5.16
CA LEU A 93 -13.53 -12.45 4.00
C LEU A 93 -12.59 -13.65 4.06
N ASP A 94 -12.35 -14.29 2.92
CA ASP A 94 -11.29 -15.29 2.83
C ASP A 94 -9.91 -14.64 2.64
N ALA A 95 -8.85 -15.39 2.94
CA ALA A 95 -7.47 -14.90 2.85
C ALA A 95 -7.07 -14.43 1.44
N ARG A 96 -7.69 -14.99 0.38
CA ARG A 96 -7.40 -14.61 -1.00
C ARG A 96 -8.00 -13.25 -1.32
N ALA A 97 -9.24 -13.00 -0.89
CA ALA A 97 -9.92 -11.72 -1.03
C ALA A 97 -9.21 -10.60 -0.26
N ILE A 98 -8.68 -10.92 0.93
CA ILE A 98 -7.84 -9.99 1.70
C ILE A 98 -6.58 -9.66 0.91
N SER A 99 -5.80 -10.68 0.49
CA SER A 99 -4.56 -10.48 -0.26
C SER A 99 -4.75 -9.71 -1.57
N GLU A 100 -5.86 -9.96 -2.29
CA GLU A 100 -6.19 -9.19 -3.49
C GLU A 100 -6.46 -7.71 -3.17
N GLY A 101 -7.23 -7.43 -2.12
CA GLY A 101 -7.50 -6.06 -1.68
C GLY A 101 -6.23 -5.33 -1.22
N GLU A 102 -5.33 -6.01 -0.50
CA GLU A 102 -4.04 -5.48 -0.09
C GLU A 102 -3.19 -5.03 -1.29
N VAL A 103 -3.11 -5.89 -2.33
CA VAL A 103 -2.39 -5.57 -3.56
C VAL A 103 -3.01 -4.37 -4.28
N VAL A 104 -4.34 -4.30 -4.34
CA VAL A 104 -5.03 -3.17 -4.98
C VAL A 104 -4.80 -1.88 -4.21
N LEU A 105 -4.93 -1.88 -2.88
CA LEU A 105 -4.71 -0.70 -2.05
C LEU A 105 -3.28 -0.16 -2.20
N VAL A 106 -2.27 -1.01 -2.01
CA VAL A 106 -0.87 -0.61 -2.15
C VAL A 106 -0.56 -0.20 -3.60
N GLY A 107 -1.11 -0.90 -4.58
CA GLY A 107 -0.95 -0.55 -5.99
C GLY A 107 -1.50 0.85 -6.33
N GLN A 108 -2.68 1.20 -5.82
CA GLN A 108 -3.25 2.54 -6.00
C GLN A 108 -2.42 3.61 -5.28
N LEU A 109 -1.92 3.33 -4.08
CA LEU A 109 -1.04 4.25 -3.35
C LEU A 109 0.27 4.52 -4.10
N LEU A 110 0.96 3.46 -4.56
CA LEU A 110 2.19 3.59 -5.34
C LEU A 110 1.94 4.30 -6.68
N GLY A 111 0.81 4.00 -7.33
CA GLY A 111 0.40 4.69 -8.56
C GLY A 111 0.24 6.20 -8.35
N LEU A 112 -0.39 6.61 -7.24
CA LEU A 112 -0.52 8.02 -6.89
C LEU A 112 0.83 8.67 -6.58
N LEU A 113 1.75 7.98 -5.90
CA LEU A 113 3.11 8.50 -5.68
C LEU A 113 3.83 8.73 -7.02
N VAL A 114 3.77 7.78 -7.95
CA VAL A 114 4.34 7.95 -9.30
C VAL A 114 3.72 9.16 -10.01
N ILE A 115 2.42 9.41 -9.85
CA ILE A 115 1.73 10.57 -10.45
C ILE A 115 2.19 11.89 -9.80
N PHE A 116 2.33 11.95 -8.47
CA PHE A 116 2.58 13.19 -7.75
C PHE A 116 4.05 13.58 -7.68
N ILE A 117 4.95 12.61 -7.45
CA ILE A 117 6.39 12.86 -7.24
C ILE A 117 7.26 12.23 -8.34
N GLY A 118 6.66 11.50 -9.27
CA GLY A 118 7.37 10.86 -10.36
C GLY A 118 8.02 9.52 -9.97
N PRO A 119 8.29 8.64 -10.96
CA PRO A 119 8.77 7.28 -10.71
C PRO A 119 10.14 7.24 -10.02
N ALA A 120 11.05 8.16 -10.36
CA ALA A 120 12.39 8.18 -9.77
C ALA A 120 12.37 8.47 -8.25
N LEU A 121 11.55 9.42 -7.81
CA LEU A 121 11.42 9.72 -6.39
C LEU A 121 10.65 8.63 -5.64
N THR A 122 9.63 8.04 -6.26
CA THR A 122 8.94 6.87 -5.70
C THR A 122 9.90 5.72 -5.47
N LEU A 123 10.72 5.36 -6.45
CA LEU A 123 11.69 4.27 -6.31
C LEU A 123 12.75 4.56 -5.23
N ARG A 124 13.25 5.80 -5.18
CA ARG A 124 14.20 6.21 -4.13
C ARG A 124 13.57 6.09 -2.74
N LEU A 125 12.33 6.56 -2.58
CA LEU A 125 11.61 6.45 -1.32
C LEU A 125 11.45 4.98 -0.89
N LEU A 126 11.05 4.10 -1.81
CA LEU A 126 10.90 2.68 -1.50
C LEU A 126 12.24 2.03 -1.14
N HIS A 127 13.32 2.37 -1.84
CA HIS A 127 14.66 1.88 -1.51
C HIS A 127 15.15 2.38 -0.14
N ASP A 128 14.84 3.63 0.23
CA ASP A 128 15.23 4.17 1.54
C ASP A 128 14.48 3.47 2.69
N ILE A 129 13.24 3.02 2.46
CA ILE A 129 12.42 2.30 3.46
C ILE A 129 12.73 0.80 3.48
N TRP A 130 12.96 0.20 2.31
CA TRP A 130 13.25 -1.21 2.14
C TRP A 130 14.60 -1.43 1.42
N PRO A 131 15.75 -1.17 2.07
CA PRO A 131 17.07 -1.21 1.39
C PRO A 131 17.49 -2.59 0.90
N ARG A 132 16.87 -3.66 1.42
CA ARG A 132 17.15 -5.05 1.04
C ARG A 132 16.11 -5.62 0.08
N TRP A 133 15.12 -4.83 -0.33
CA TRP A 133 14.16 -5.24 -1.33
C TRP A 133 14.74 -4.95 -2.71
N THR A 134 15.13 -6.02 -3.41
CA THR A 134 15.63 -5.94 -4.78
C THR A 134 14.49 -6.28 -5.73
N ILE A 135 14.23 -5.41 -6.70
CA ILE A 135 13.35 -5.74 -7.81
C ILE A 135 14.21 -6.44 -8.85
N GLU A 136 14.10 -7.76 -8.95
CA GLU A 136 14.58 -8.48 -10.12
C GLU A 136 13.64 -8.15 -11.28
N VAL A 137 14.01 -7.13 -12.06
CA VAL A 137 13.31 -6.84 -13.31
C VAL A 137 13.78 -7.89 -14.30
N SER A 138 12.99 -8.94 -14.51
CA SER A 138 13.19 -9.81 -15.67
C SER A 138 12.90 -8.98 -16.93
N GLU A 139 13.95 -8.73 -17.72
CA GLU A 139 13.87 -8.18 -19.09
C GLU A 139 12.99 -9.04 -20.02
#